data_AF-A0A842Y2D4-F1
#
_entry.id   AF-A0A842Y2D4-F1
#
_cell.length_a   1.000
_cell.length_b   1.000
_cell.length_c   1.000
_cell.angle_alpha   90.00
_cell.angle_beta   90.00
_cell.angle_gamma   90.00
#
_symmetry.space_group_name_H-M   'P 1'
#
loop_
_entity.id
_entity.type
_entity.pdbx_description
1 polymer ?
#
loop_
_entity_poly.entity_id
_entity_poly.type
_entity_poly.pdbx_seq_one_letter_code
_entity_poly.pdbx_strand_id
1 'polypeptide(L)'
;MDCLFISGVLEPRDVPDIEKDLSRQADRDMMKGERPLFIGFDTNALRRRVNTHVQRIVNERGLKARFCLSTLVFDELFRQYDKKLPYEWEPPEQLCFMENFSNQLQRDARMARLGAVEYRKLKGLQYTYEVKGDDTRDNPDLKIVRSYDTLKAENDILLISGDKNFSDLANAKNMRVIDVKQPHNVPVELPISWEGACDLIYIAAVVFGMVDVNGVKVEGVWRGKDESNWNYEQVNLKCDGELKNKLVKFMRISQQRQV
;
A
#
# COMPACT_ATOMS: atom_id res chain seq x y z
N MET A 1 11.22 10.81 -2.61
CA MET A 1 11.43 9.46 -3.18
C MET A 1 10.31 8.51 -2.75
N ASP A 2 10.09 8.29 -1.44
CA ASP A 2 9.05 7.38 -0.94
C ASP A 2 7.65 7.61 -1.55
N CYS A 3 7.12 8.84 -1.55
CA CYS A 3 5.77 9.08 -2.09
C CYS A 3 5.63 8.80 -3.59
N LEU A 4 6.70 9.01 -4.37
CA LEU A 4 6.72 8.70 -5.79
C LEU A 4 6.64 7.18 -6.01
N PHE A 5 7.36 6.41 -5.20
CA PHE A 5 7.31 4.96 -5.25
C PHE A 5 5.96 4.41 -4.78
N ILE A 6 5.48 4.85 -3.61
CA ILE A 6 4.22 4.37 -3.01
C ILE A 6 3.00 4.71 -3.87
N SER A 7 3.03 5.83 -4.61
CA SER A 7 1.95 6.19 -5.55
C SER A 7 1.97 5.38 -6.84
N GLY A 8 3.00 4.57 -7.08
CA GLY A 8 3.17 3.82 -8.32
C GLY A 8 3.70 4.65 -9.49
N VAL A 9 3.93 5.95 -9.29
CA VAL A 9 4.53 6.85 -10.30
C VAL A 9 5.97 6.46 -10.60
N LEU A 10 6.73 6.10 -9.57
CA LEU A 10 8.08 5.59 -9.69
C LEU A 10 8.07 4.07 -9.58
N GLU A 11 8.43 3.42 -10.67
CA GLU A 11 8.45 1.96 -10.73
C GLU A 11 9.54 1.33 -9.85
N PRO A 12 9.35 0.09 -9.38
CA PRO A 12 10.40 -0.68 -8.75
C PRO A 12 11.65 -0.81 -9.62
N ARG A 13 12.76 -1.12 -8.97
CA ARG A 13 13.94 -1.54 -9.69
C ARG A 13 13.68 -2.88 -10.38
N ASP A 14 14.25 -3.02 -11.58
CA ASP A 14 14.26 -4.28 -12.32
C ASP A 14 12.84 -4.84 -12.56
N VAL A 15 11.85 -3.98 -12.85
CA VAL A 15 10.49 -4.40 -13.21
C VAL A 15 10.46 -5.52 -14.26
N PRO A 16 11.28 -5.49 -15.34
CA PRO A 16 11.28 -6.57 -16.32
C PRO A 16 11.64 -7.93 -15.71
N ASP A 17 12.53 -7.96 -14.71
CA ASP A 17 12.92 -9.19 -14.03
C ASP A 17 11.82 -9.66 -13.08
N ILE A 18 11.18 -8.74 -12.34
CA ILE A 18 10.00 -9.03 -11.50
C ILE A 18 8.87 -9.62 -12.36
N GLU A 19 8.58 -9.01 -13.50
CA GLU A 19 7.55 -9.48 -14.44
C GLU A 19 7.87 -10.87 -15.00
N LYS A 20 9.13 -11.07 -15.43
CA LYS A 20 9.60 -12.36 -15.94
C LYS A 20 9.51 -13.44 -14.89
N ASP A 21 9.90 -13.14 -13.66
CA ASP A 21 9.83 -14.07 -12.54
C ASP A 21 8.39 -14.39 -12.19
N LEU A 22 7.53 -13.40 -12.01
CA LEU A 22 6.10 -13.61 -11.77
C LEU A 22 5.46 -14.46 -12.87
N SER A 23 5.73 -14.13 -14.14
CA SER A 23 5.17 -14.85 -15.29
C SER A 23 5.64 -16.31 -15.30
N ARG A 24 6.94 -16.54 -15.11
CA ARG A 24 7.51 -17.90 -15.02
C ARG A 24 6.91 -18.71 -13.87
N GLN A 25 6.70 -18.08 -12.71
CA GLN A 25 6.12 -18.78 -11.55
C GLN A 25 4.63 -19.06 -11.72
N ALA A 26 3.91 -18.20 -12.44
CA ALA A 26 2.45 -18.28 -12.61
C ALA A 26 2.01 -19.03 -13.88
N ASP A 27 2.94 -19.33 -14.80
CA ASP A 27 2.70 -20.23 -15.93
C ASP A 27 2.54 -21.66 -15.42
N ARG A 28 1.31 -22.00 -15.03
CA ARG A 28 0.97 -23.27 -14.40
C ARG A 28 -0.16 -23.99 -15.11
N ASP A 29 0.02 -25.30 -15.25
CA ASP A 29 -0.96 -26.22 -15.80
C ASP A 29 -1.52 -27.14 -14.69
N MET A 30 -2.57 -26.67 -14.04
CA MET A 30 -3.27 -27.43 -12.99
C MET A 30 -3.80 -28.79 -13.49
N MET A 31 -4.06 -28.93 -14.80
CA MET A 31 -4.53 -30.20 -15.37
C MET A 31 -3.42 -31.25 -15.44
N LYS A 32 -2.14 -30.82 -15.42
CA LYS A 32 -0.97 -31.71 -15.32
C LYS A 32 -0.58 -32.01 -13.87
N GLY A 33 -1.40 -31.60 -12.89
CA GLY A 33 -1.13 -31.79 -11.47
C GLY A 33 -0.19 -30.75 -10.87
N GLU A 34 0.07 -29.65 -11.57
CA GLU A 34 0.85 -28.55 -10.98
C GLU A 34 0.07 -27.83 -9.88
N ARG A 35 0.78 -27.44 -8.82
CA ARG A 35 0.18 -26.80 -7.66
C ARG A 35 -0.21 -25.34 -7.96
N PRO A 36 -1.32 -24.84 -7.41
CA PRO A 36 -1.67 -23.42 -7.49
C PRO A 36 -0.59 -22.53 -6.87
N LEU A 37 -0.37 -21.35 -7.47
CA LEU A 37 0.53 -20.33 -6.93
C LEU A 37 -0.24 -19.33 -6.05
N PHE A 38 0.24 -19.15 -4.82
CA PHE A 38 -0.19 -18.08 -3.93
C PHE A 38 0.93 -17.05 -3.72
N ILE A 39 0.57 -15.77 -3.83
CA ILE A 39 1.44 -14.62 -3.62
C ILE A 39 1.13 -14.01 -2.25
N GLY A 40 2.13 -14.00 -1.36
CA GLY A 40 2.04 -13.39 -0.03
C GLY A 40 2.88 -12.13 0.10
N PHE A 41 2.55 -11.30 1.09
CA PHE A 41 3.24 -10.03 1.37
C PHE A 41 3.67 -9.95 2.83
N ASP A 42 4.74 -9.21 3.10
CA ASP A 42 5.08 -8.75 4.45
C ASP A 42 4.42 -7.39 4.76
N THR A 43 4.57 -6.94 6.00
CA THR A 43 4.02 -5.66 6.47
C THR A 43 4.57 -4.47 5.68
N ASN A 44 5.87 -4.47 5.39
CA ASN A 44 6.52 -3.36 4.69
C ASN A 44 6.12 -3.26 3.22
N ALA A 45 5.89 -4.38 2.53
CA ALA A 45 5.36 -4.41 1.17
C ALA A 45 3.99 -3.73 1.09
N LEU A 46 3.09 -4.03 2.03
CA LEU A 46 1.77 -3.39 2.07
C LEU A 46 1.85 -1.90 2.45
N ARG A 47 2.68 -1.54 3.45
CA ARG A 47 2.92 -0.12 3.81
C ARG A 47 3.42 0.69 2.61
N ARG A 48 4.25 0.07 1.76
CA ARG A 48 4.80 0.71 0.56
C ARG A 48 3.97 0.50 -0.70
N ARG A 49 2.78 -0.11 -0.57
CA ARG A 49 1.87 -0.42 -1.69
C ARG A 49 2.52 -1.27 -2.79
N VAL A 50 3.53 -2.08 -2.48
CA VAL A 50 4.18 -2.97 -3.46
C VAL A 50 3.17 -3.95 -4.07
N ASN A 51 2.13 -4.30 -3.31
CA ASN A 51 1.02 -5.10 -3.79
C ASN A 51 0.29 -4.49 -5.00
N THR A 52 0.26 -3.17 -5.18
CA THR A 52 -0.42 -2.55 -6.33
C THR A 52 0.34 -2.83 -7.62
N HIS A 53 1.68 -2.73 -7.59
CA HIS A 53 2.54 -3.10 -8.73
C HIS A 53 2.39 -4.58 -9.10
N VAL A 54 2.41 -5.46 -8.09
CA VAL A 54 2.27 -6.91 -8.33
C VAL A 54 0.88 -7.24 -8.88
N GLN A 55 -0.18 -6.66 -8.32
CA GLN A 55 -1.55 -6.85 -8.85
C GLN A 55 -1.68 -6.36 -10.28
N ARG A 56 -1.09 -5.19 -10.62
CA ARG A 56 -1.09 -4.68 -11.99
C ARG A 56 -0.45 -5.67 -12.95
N ILE A 57 0.74 -6.18 -12.64
CA ILE A 57 1.44 -7.18 -13.47
C ILE A 57 0.60 -8.46 -13.61
N VAL A 58 0.05 -8.98 -12.51
CA VAL A 58 -0.80 -10.18 -12.51
C VAL A 58 -2.01 -9.99 -13.43
N ASN A 59 -2.68 -8.84 -13.35
CA ASN A 59 -3.88 -8.54 -14.12
C ASN A 59 -3.57 -8.29 -15.60
N GLU A 60 -2.59 -7.45 -15.92
CA GLU A 60 -2.22 -7.11 -17.30
C GLU A 60 -1.73 -8.32 -18.10
N ARG A 61 -1.05 -9.25 -17.43
CA ARG A 61 -0.54 -10.49 -18.04
C ARG A 61 -1.53 -11.66 -17.95
N GLY A 62 -2.66 -11.51 -17.24
CA GLY A 62 -3.62 -12.59 -17.02
C GLY A 62 -3.02 -13.79 -16.28
N LEU A 63 -2.12 -13.54 -15.31
CA LEU A 63 -1.42 -14.61 -14.60
C LEU A 63 -2.39 -15.40 -13.70
N LYS A 64 -2.24 -16.74 -13.70
CA LYS A 64 -3.03 -17.64 -12.84
C LYS A 64 -2.46 -17.70 -11.41
N ALA A 65 -2.33 -16.54 -10.78
CA ALA A 65 -1.87 -16.40 -9.41
C ALA A 65 -3.02 -16.00 -8.47
N ARG A 66 -2.97 -16.48 -7.23
CA ARG A 66 -3.88 -16.09 -6.15
C ARG A 66 -3.11 -15.32 -5.10
N PHE A 67 -3.81 -14.58 -4.24
CA PHE A 67 -3.17 -13.88 -3.12
C PHE A 67 -3.39 -14.62 -1.82
N CYS A 68 -2.40 -14.60 -0.93
CA CYS A 68 -2.57 -15.00 0.46
C CYS A 68 -2.13 -13.90 1.40
N LEU A 69 -2.83 -13.76 2.53
CA LEU A 69 -2.56 -12.72 3.52
C LEU A 69 -2.46 -13.34 4.91
N SER A 70 -1.36 -13.08 5.59
CA SER A 70 -1.23 -13.45 7.00
C SER A 70 -2.01 -12.49 7.89
N THR A 71 -2.81 -13.00 8.83
CA THR A 71 -3.49 -12.16 9.83
C THR A 71 -2.49 -11.38 10.69
N LEU A 72 -1.27 -11.89 10.87
CA LEU A 72 -0.23 -11.23 11.65
C LEU A 72 0.30 -9.96 10.98
N VAL A 73 0.24 -9.89 9.64
CA VAL A 73 0.57 -8.66 8.91
C VAL A 73 -0.45 -7.57 9.27
N PHE A 74 -1.74 -7.91 9.31
CA PHE A 74 -2.77 -6.97 9.74
C PHE A 74 -2.60 -6.55 11.20
N ASP A 75 -2.31 -7.51 12.11
CA ASP A 75 -2.06 -7.21 13.52
C ASP A 75 -0.86 -6.26 13.70
N GLU A 76 0.20 -6.43 12.92
CA GLU A 76 1.36 -5.54 12.96
C GLU A 76 1.02 -4.12 12.50
N LEU A 77 0.28 -3.99 11.39
CA LEU A 77 -0.22 -2.70 10.92
C LEU A 77 -1.09 -2.03 11.99
N PHE A 78 -2.02 -2.78 12.58
CA PHE A 78 -2.94 -2.32 13.62
C PHE A 78 -2.23 -1.88 14.90
N ARG A 79 -1.08 -2.47 15.26
CA ARG A 79 -0.30 -2.01 16.43
C ARG A 79 0.34 -0.64 16.21
N GLN A 80 0.60 -0.25 14.96
CA GLN A 80 1.33 0.99 14.63
C GLN A 80 0.41 2.15 14.24
N TYR A 81 -0.75 1.85 13.68
CA TYR A 81 -1.60 2.80 12.96
C TYR A 81 -2.37 3.84 13.81
N ASP A 82 -2.26 3.80 15.15
CA ASP A 82 -2.91 4.73 16.09
C ASP A 82 -1.92 5.60 16.89
N LYS A 83 -0.62 5.56 16.55
CA LYS A 83 0.37 6.46 17.18
C LYS A 83 0.13 7.90 16.74
N LYS A 84 -0.13 8.79 17.71
CA LYS A 84 -0.47 10.20 17.48
C LYS A 84 0.66 11.14 17.89
N LEU A 85 0.68 12.32 17.29
CA LEU A 85 1.45 13.46 17.74
C LEU A 85 0.90 13.96 19.09
N PRO A 86 1.74 14.57 19.93
CA PRO A 86 1.29 15.20 21.18
C PRO A 86 0.14 16.20 20.95
N TYR A 87 -0.71 16.35 21.96
CA TYR A 87 -1.81 17.32 21.94
C TYR A 87 -1.29 18.75 22.04
N GLU A 88 -0.31 18.98 22.91
CA GLU A 88 0.38 20.25 23.09
C GLU A 88 1.49 20.38 22.04
N TRP A 89 1.09 20.62 20.80
CA TRP A 89 2.01 20.96 19.74
C TRP A 89 1.56 22.27 19.11
N GLU A 90 2.28 23.34 19.43
CA GLU A 90 2.17 24.62 18.74
C GLU A 90 3.14 24.59 17.55
N PRO A 91 2.64 24.58 16.31
CA PRO A 91 3.52 24.68 15.17
C PRO A 91 4.23 26.05 15.19
N PRO A 92 5.51 26.12 14.78
CA PRO A 92 6.14 27.39 14.43
C PRO A 92 5.24 28.20 13.48
N GLU A 93 5.32 29.52 13.51
CA GLU A 93 4.47 30.42 12.69
C GLU A 93 4.53 30.08 11.19
N GLN A 94 5.68 29.63 10.69
CA GLN A 94 5.90 29.19 9.31
C GLN A 94 5.18 27.87 8.95
N LEU A 95 4.69 27.16 9.98
CA LEU A 95 3.96 25.90 9.90
C LEU A 95 2.53 26.05 10.46
N CYS A 96 1.96 27.26 10.53
CA CYS A 96 0.58 27.49 11.00
C CYS A 96 -0.48 26.66 10.23
N PHE A 97 -0.20 26.26 8.98
CA PHE A 97 -1.04 25.31 8.25
C PHE A 97 -1.15 23.94 8.94
N MET A 98 -0.25 23.63 9.86
CA MET A 98 -0.23 22.43 10.68
C MET A 98 -1.02 22.57 11.99
N GLU A 99 -1.74 23.67 12.24
CA GLU A 99 -2.65 23.79 13.39
C GLU A 99 -3.65 22.62 13.48
N ASN A 100 -4.02 22.02 12.34
CA ASN A 100 -4.89 20.83 12.29
C ASN A 100 -4.19 19.52 12.69
N PHE A 101 -2.89 19.54 13.00
CA PHE A 101 -2.06 18.35 13.24
C PHE A 101 -1.91 17.98 14.71
N SER A 102 -2.37 18.83 15.63
CA SER A 102 -2.48 18.44 17.05
C SER A 102 -3.31 17.15 17.18
N ASN A 103 -2.78 16.18 17.93
CA ASN A 103 -3.39 14.87 18.13
C ASN A 103 -3.67 14.08 16.83
N GLN A 104 -2.98 14.40 15.73
CA GLN A 104 -3.07 13.63 14.48
C GLN A 104 -2.08 12.48 14.46
N LEU A 105 -2.32 11.52 13.56
CA LEU A 105 -1.41 10.38 13.37
C LEU A 105 0.00 10.83 13.00
N GLN A 106 1.00 10.14 13.53
CA GLN A 106 2.39 10.28 13.10
C GLN A 106 2.59 9.70 11.69
N ARG A 107 3.65 10.09 10.99
CA ARG A 107 3.97 9.59 9.64
C ARG A 107 3.91 8.05 9.56
N ASP A 108 4.55 7.35 10.49
CA ASP A 108 4.57 5.88 10.49
C ASP A 108 3.18 5.28 10.72
N ALA A 109 2.37 5.89 11.58
CA ALA A 109 0.99 5.47 11.79
C ALA A 109 0.13 5.68 10.54
N ARG A 110 0.34 6.78 9.80
CA ARG A 110 -0.34 7.02 8.51
C ARG A 110 0.07 5.98 7.47
N MET A 111 1.35 5.63 7.41
CA MET A 111 1.87 4.56 6.55
C MET A 111 1.28 3.18 6.92
N ALA A 112 1.13 2.90 8.22
CA ALA A 112 0.48 1.69 8.69
C ALA A 112 -1.02 1.67 8.33
N ARG A 113 -1.72 2.81 8.41
CA ARG A 113 -3.10 2.93 7.92
C ARG A 113 -3.21 2.69 6.42
N LEU A 114 -2.31 3.25 5.61
CA LEU A 114 -2.25 2.96 4.17
C LEU A 114 -2.08 1.45 3.93
N GLY A 115 -1.13 0.81 4.61
CA GLY A 115 -0.95 -0.64 4.51
C GLY A 115 -2.18 -1.45 4.93
N ALA A 116 -2.92 -1.00 5.95
CA ALA A 116 -4.16 -1.65 6.39
C ALA A 116 -5.29 -1.49 5.36
N VAL A 117 -5.37 -0.35 4.67
CA VAL A 117 -6.30 -0.15 3.54
C VAL A 117 -5.96 -1.11 2.40
N GLU A 118 -4.68 -1.23 2.03
CA GLU A 118 -4.23 -2.19 1.01
C GLU A 118 -4.51 -3.65 1.39
N TYR A 119 -4.29 -4.01 2.67
CA TYR A 119 -4.66 -5.32 3.18
C TYR A 119 -6.15 -5.62 2.98
N ARG A 120 -7.03 -4.66 3.35
CA ARG A 120 -8.49 -4.82 3.19
C ARG A 120 -8.89 -4.92 1.71
N LYS A 121 -8.27 -4.13 0.83
CA LYS A 121 -8.50 -4.20 -0.62
C LYS A 121 -8.15 -5.59 -1.17
N LEU A 122 -6.96 -6.10 -0.85
CA LEU A 122 -6.54 -7.44 -1.25
C LEU A 122 -7.48 -8.52 -0.68
N LYS A 123 -7.85 -8.42 0.60
CA LYS A 123 -8.79 -9.34 1.25
C LYS A 123 -10.16 -9.36 0.57
N GLY A 124 -10.60 -8.23 0.01
CA GLY A 124 -11.86 -8.11 -0.71
C GLY A 124 -11.87 -8.75 -2.11
N LEU A 125 -10.72 -9.19 -2.64
CA LEU A 125 -10.65 -9.86 -3.93
C LEU A 125 -11.14 -11.32 -3.83
N GLN A 126 -11.86 -11.78 -4.85
CA GLN A 126 -12.49 -13.11 -4.88
C GLN A 126 -11.51 -14.29 -4.70
N TYR A 127 -10.24 -14.11 -5.05
CA TYR A 127 -9.22 -15.18 -5.02
C TYR A 127 -8.11 -14.92 -4.00
N THR A 128 -8.43 -14.23 -2.90
CA THR A 128 -7.52 -14.03 -1.77
C THR A 128 -7.84 -14.97 -0.62
N TYR A 129 -6.81 -15.61 -0.06
CA TYR A 129 -6.92 -16.50 1.09
C TYR A 129 -6.25 -15.89 2.32
N GLU A 130 -6.98 -15.79 3.43
CA GLU A 130 -6.43 -15.31 4.69
C GLU A 130 -5.92 -16.48 5.53
N VAL A 131 -4.67 -16.41 5.97
CA VAL A 131 -4.00 -17.44 6.76
C VAL A 131 -3.81 -16.94 8.18
N LYS A 132 -4.26 -17.72 9.16
CA LYS A 132 -4.05 -17.41 10.57
C LYS A 132 -2.60 -17.68 10.94
N GLY A 133 -1.95 -16.69 11.52
CA GLY A 133 -0.63 -16.90 12.13
C GLY A 133 -0.73 -17.52 13.52
N ASP A 134 0.42 -18.01 13.99
CA ASP A 134 0.57 -18.53 15.35
C ASP A 134 0.88 -17.41 16.36
N ASP A 135 0.50 -17.63 17.63
CA ASP A 135 0.82 -16.72 18.74
C ASP A 135 2.02 -17.23 19.56
N THR A 136 3.10 -17.59 18.86
CA THR A 136 4.36 -18.00 19.52
C THR A 136 5.09 -16.80 20.13
N ARG A 137 6.19 -16.97 20.86
CA ARG A 137 7.02 -15.83 21.34
C ARG A 137 8.16 -15.45 20.39
N ASP A 138 8.09 -15.94 19.15
CA ASP A 138 9.16 -15.78 18.17
C ASP A 138 9.21 -14.39 17.53
N ASN A 139 10.25 -14.16 16.72
CA ASN A 139 10.40 -12.97 15.89
C ASN A 139 9.13 -12.75 15.02
N PRO A 140 8.59 -11.52 14.92
CA PRO A 140 7.37 -11.22 14.16
C PRO A 140 7.41 -11.66 12.69
N ASP A 141 8.51 -11.40 11.99
CA ASP A 141 8.69 -11.77 10.58
C ASP A 141 8.67 -13.29 10.41
N LEU A 142 9.33 -14.01 11.33
CA LEU A 142 9.34 -15.47 11.31
C LEU A 142 7.93 -16.04 11.49
N LYS A 143 7.09 -15.43 12.33
CA LYS A 143 5.69 -15.87 12.49
C LYS A 143 4.88 -15.65 11.21
N ILE A 144 5.07 -14.51 10.54
CA ILE A 144 4.42 -14.23 9.25
C ILE A 144 4.87 -15.28 8.22
N VAL A 145 6.17 -15.54 8.10
CA VAL A 145 6.72 -16.58 7.21
C VAL A 145 6.13 -17.95 7.52
N ARG A 146 6.06 -18.35 8.80
CA ARG A 146 5.46 -19.63 9.22
C ARG A 146 3.98 -19.73 8.87
N SER A 147 3.23 -18.63 8.97
CA SER A 147 1.82 -18.66 8.58
C SER A 147 1.68 -19.04 7.11
N TYR A 148 2.52 -18.53 6.21
CA TYR A 148 2.50 -18.92 4.81
C TYR A 148 2.97 -20.37 4.56
N ASP A 149 3.91 -20.88 5.36
CA ASP A 149 4.41 -22.27 5.29
C ASP A 149 3.27 -23.29 5.46
N THR A 150 2.20 -22.95 6.18
CA THR A 150 1.02 -23.81 6.36
C THR A 150 0.30 -24.15 5.05
N LEU A 151 0.40 -23.29 4.03
CA LEU A 151 -0.24 -23.51 2.73
C LEU A 151 0.60 -24.37 1.78
N LYS A 152 1.87 -24.59 2.11
CA LYS A 152 2.88 -25.16 1.22
C LYS A 152 2.67 -26.63 0.88
N ALA A 153 1.93 -27.35 1.73
CA ALA A 153 1.62 -28.76 1.51
C ALA A 153 0.91 -28.98 0.17
N GLU A 154 -0.04 -28.09 -0.16
CA GLU A 154 -0.91 -28.20 -1.34
C GLU A 154 -0.60 -27.13 -2.40
N ASN A 155 0.14 -26.09 -2.04
CA ASN A 155 0.33 -24.92 -2.88
C ASN A 155 1.79 -24.52 -3.00
N ASP A 156 2.09 -23.81 -4.08
CA ASP A 156 3.35 -23.13 -4.28
C ASP A 156 3.24 -21.71 -3.72
N ILE A 157 4.19 -21.31 -2.88
CA ILE A 157 4.19 -19.98 -2.25
C ILE A 157 5.30 -19.11 -2.84
N LEU A 158 4.93 -17.89 -3.21
CA LEU A 158 5.82 -16.81 -3.60
C LEU A 158 5.59 -15.63 -2.67
N LEU A 159 6.62 -15.18 -1.98
CA LEU A 159 6.53 -14.01 -1.11
C LEU A 159 7.13 -12.79 -1.80
N ILE A 160 6.53 -11.64 -1.56
CA ILE A 160 7.00 -10.35 -2.04
C ILE A 160 7.39 -9.51 -0.82
N SER A 161 8.64 -9.06 -0.78
CA SER A 161 9.16 -8.20 0.28
C SER A 161 10.28 -7.32 -0.28
N GLY A 162 10.54 -6.19 0.39
CA GLY A 162 11.77 -5.40 0.18
C GLY A 162 12.70 -5.46 1.39
N ASP A 163 12.45 -6.37 2.33
CA ASP A 163 13.23 -6.59 3.54
C ASP A 163 14.08 -7.86 3.39
N LYS A 164 15.40 -7.68 3.53
CA LYS A 164 16.36 -8.78 3.42
C LYS A 164 16.19 -9.80 4.54
N ASN A 165 15.91 -9.37 5.77
CA ASN A 165 15.74 -10.30 6.89
C ASN A 165 14.51 -11.19 6.67
N PHE A 166 13.40 -10.61 6.23
CA PHE A 166 12.20 -11.37 5.87
C PHE A 166 12.50 -12.37 4.74
N SER A 167 13.23 -11.92 3.72
CA SER A 167 13.63 -12.75 2.58
C SER A 167 14.50 -13.94 3.00
N ASP A 168 15.48 -13.71 3.88
CA ASP A 168 16.37 -14.74 4.39
C ASP A 168 15.60 -15.78 5.23
N LEU A 169 14.65 -15.33 6.07
CA LEU A 169 13.77 -16.22 6.85
C LEU A 169 12.86 -17.08 5.95
N ALA A 170 12.30 -16.49 4.90
CA ALA A 170 11.47 -17.20 3.92
C ALA A 170 12.25 -18.24 3.11
N ASN A 171 13.45 -17.88 2.66
CA ASN A 171 14.35 -18.79 1.96
C ASN A 171 14.76 -19.96 2.85
N ALA A 172 15.02 -19.72 4.15
CA ALA A 172 15.30 -20.80 5.11
C ALA A 172 14.13 -21.79 5.29
N LYS A 173 12.91 -21.37 4.95
CA LYS A 173 11.70 -22.20 4.88
C LYS A 173 11.42 -22.76 3.48
N ASN A 174 12.38 -22.67 2.56
CA ASN A 174 12.28 -23.10 1.17
C ASN A 174 11.06 -22.46 0.45
N MET A 175 10.74 -21.21 0.76
CA MET A 175 9.75 -20.41 0.02
C MET A 175 10.47 -19.44 -0.89
N ARG A 176 9.93 -19.23 -2.09
CA ARG A 176 10.51 -18.30 -3.06
C ARG A 176 10.16 -16.87 -2.67
N VAL A 177 11.10 -15.96 -2.89
CA VAL A 177 10.91 -14.53 -2.60
C VAL A 177 11.30 -13.72 -3.83
N ILE A 178 10.46 -12.74 -4.19
CA ILE A 178 10.85 -11.65 -5.08
C ILE A 178 11.16 -10.44 -4.22
N ASP A 179 12.41 -10.02 -4.26
CA ASP A 179 12.92 -8.84 -3.54
C ASP A 179 12.63 -7.57 -4.36
N VAL A 180 11.62 -6.80 -3.94
CA VAL A 180 11.18 -5.59 -4.63
C VAL A 180 11.84 -4.37 -4.01
N LYS A 181 12.75 -3.75 -4.76
CA LYS A 181 13.53 -2.58 -4.31
C LYS A 181 13.07 -1.30 -4.95
N GLN A 182 13.17 -0.22 -4.17
CA GLN A 182 13.07 1.13 -4.73
C GLN A 182 14.26 1.39 -5.67
N PRO A 183 14.07 2.14 -6.76
CA PRO A 183 15.17 2.56 -7.63
C PRO A 183 16.10 3.53 -6.88
N HIS A 184 17.38 3.56 -7.24
CA HIS A 184 18.36 4.43 -6.60
C HIS A 184 18.21 5.91 -6.99
N ASN A 185 17.73 6.17 -8.21
CA ASN A 185 17.66 7.49 -8.79
C ASN A 185 16.23 7.80 -9.20
N VAL A 186 15.81 9.04 -9.00
CA VAL A 186 14.57 9.57 -9.55
C VAL A 186 14.93 10.34 -10.82
N PRO A 187 14.34 10.03 -11.98
CA PRO A 187 14.54 10.82 -13.20
C PRO A 187 14.18 12.30 -12.99
N VAL A 188 14.85 13.20 -13.71
CA VAL A 188 14.53 14.65 -13.68
C VAL A 188 13.13 14.89 -14.26
N GLU A 189 12.78 14.15 -15.30
CA GLU A 189 11.46 14.13 -15.92
C GLU A 189 10.89 12.72 -15.85
N LEU A 190 9.64 12.62 -15.42
CA LEU A 190 8.94 11.35 -15.28
C LEU A 190 7.57 11.48 -15.94
N PRO A 191 7.30 10.75 -17.04
CA PRO A 191 5.97 10.74 -17.62
C PRO A 191 5.00 10.05 -16.65
N ILE A 192 3.88 10.72 -16.34
CA ILE A 192 2.86 10.19 -15.44
C ILE A 192 1.48 10.28 -16.09
N SER A 193 0.62 9.30 -15.81
CA SER A 193 -0.80 9.40 -16.16
C SER A 193 -1.54 10.33 -15.18
N TRP A 194 -2.78 10.69 -15.53
CA TRP A 194 -3.64 11.47 -14.62
C TRP A 194 -3.96 10.70 -13.34
N GLU A 195 -4.17 9.38 -13.44
CA GLU A 195 -4.39 8.50 -12.29
C GLU A 195 -3.15 8.48 -11.40
N GLY A 196 -1.96 8.33 -11.98
CA GLY A 196 -0.70 8.40 -11.23
C GLY A 196 -0.48 9.75 -10.56
N ALA A 197 -0.87 10.86 -11.20
CA ALA A 197 -0.84 12.18 -10.58
C ALA A 197 -1.81 12.27 -9.38
N CYS A 198 -3.03 11.75 -9.51
CA CYS A 198 -4.01 11.69 -8.42
C CYS A 198 -3.51 10.83 -7.25
N ASP A 199 -2.97 9.64 -7.53
CA ASP A 199 -2.36 8.77 -6.53
C ASP A 199 -1.19 9.45 -5.82
N LEU A 200 -0.33 10.17 -6.56
CA LEU A 200 0.77 10.92 -5.98
C LEU A 200 0.28 12.02 -5.05
N ILE A 201 -0.71 12.80 -5.46
CA ILE A 201 -1.31 13.84 -4.62
C ILE A 201 -1.91 13.22 -3.35
N TYR A 202 -2.67 12.13 -3.49
CA TYR A 202 -3.27 11.43 -2.36
C TYR A 202 -2.21 10.91 -1.38
N ILE A 203 -1.22 10.16 -1.88
CA ILE A 203 -0.16 9.58 -1.05
C ILE A 203 0.68 10.67 -0.40
N ALA A 204 1.04 11.73 -1.13
CA ALA A 204 1.77 12.85 -0.55
C ALA A 204 0.94 13.55 0.54
N ALA A 205 -0.36 13.79 0.30
CA ALA A 205 -1.27 14.35 1.28
C ALA A 205 -1.38 13.48 2.53
N VAL A 206 -1.41 12.15 2.41
CA VAL A 206 -1.45 11.24 3.56
C VAL A 206 -0.10 11.24 4.30
N VAL A 207 1.01 11.06 3.59
CA VAL A 207 2.34 10.94 4.22
C VAL A 207 2.73 12.23 4.93
N PHE A 208 2.63 13.37 4.25
CA PHE A 208 2.96 14.67 4.82
C PHE A 208 1.83 15.24 5.69
N GLY A 209 0.59 14.76 5.51
CA GLY A 209 -0.61 15.18 6.22
C GLY A 209 -1.41 16.23 5.44
N MET A 210 -0.72 17.06 4.65
CA MET A 210 -1.31 18.00 3.71
C MET A 210 -0.33 18.32 2.57
N VAL A 211 -0.85 18.59 1.38
CA VAL A 211 -0.11 19.19 0.25
C VAL A 211 -0.92 20.32 -0.37
N ASP A 212 -0.24 21.34 -0.89
CA ASP A 212 -0.87 22.42 -1.66
C ASP A 212 -0.66 22.16 -3.16
N VAL A 213 -1.75 22.12 -3.91
CA VAL A 213 -1.75 21.95 -5.37
C VAL A 213 -2.50 23.11 -5.99
N ASN A 214 -1.77 24.05 -6.58
CA ASN A 214 -2.33 25.24 -7.24
C ASN A 214 -3.34 26.03 -6.36
N GLY A 215 -3.05 26.19 -5.07
CA GLY A 215 -3.91 26.92 -4.13
C GLY A 215 -5.06 26.10 -3.57
N VAL A 216 -5.11 24.79 -3.86
CA VAL A 216 -5.99 23.83 -3.18
C VAL A 216 -5.17 23.06 -2.16
N LYS A 217 -5.51 23.24 -0.88
CA LYS A 217 -4.94 22.43 0.20
C LYS A 217 -5.66 21.09 0.24
N VAL A 218 -4.91 20.02 -0.01
CA VAL A 218 -5.38 18.63 0.05
C VAL A 218 -4.90 18.05 1.38
N GLU A 219 -5.81 17.93 2.34
CA GLU A 219 -5.53 17.37 3.67
C GLU A 219 -5.77 15.85 3.63
N GLY A 220 -4.69 15.07 3.69
CA GLY A 220 -4.77 13.61 3.81
C GLY A 220 -5.18 13.17 5.22
N VAL A 221 -4.93 14.03 6.21
CA VAL A 221 -5.31 13.84 7.61
C VAL A 221 -5.95 15.13 8.13
N TRP A 222 -7.10 15.02 8.79
CA TRP A 222 -7.83 16.15 9.40
C TRP A 222 -8.57 15.71 10.66
N ARG A 223 -9.02 16.68 11.45
CA ARG A 223 -9.84 16.41 12.64
C ARG A 223 -11.17 15.80 12.25
N GLY A 224 -11.47 14.62 12.78
CA GLY A 224 -12.70 13.88 12.48
C GLY A 224 -12.57 12.88 11.33
N LYS A 225 -11.39 12.70 10.74
CA LYS A 225 -11.15 11.60 9.79
C LYS A 225 -11.32 10.25 10.50
N ASP A 226 -12.30 9.47 10.07
CA ASP A 226 -12.63 8.16 10.65
C ASP A 226 -12.15 7.00 9.76
N GLU A 227 -12.36 5.76 10.22
CA GLU A 227 -11.97 4.55 9.47
C GLU A 227 -12.65 4.44 8.10
N SER A 228 -13.88 4.92 7.95
CA SER A 228 -14.58 4.95 6.66
C SER A 228 -13.84 5.86 5.68
N ASN A 229 -13.45 7.06 6.10
CA ASN A 229 -12.68 7.98 5.26
C ASN A 229 -11.34 7.38 4.82
N TRP A 230 -10.71 6.55 5.66
CA TRP A 230 -9.49 5.82 5.28
C TRP A 230 -9.78 4.73 4.24
N ASN A 231 -10.81 3.91 4.47
CA ASN A 231 -11.16 2.79 3.59
C ASN A 231 -11.60 3.27 2.18
N TYR A 232 -12.24 4.43 2.09
CA TYR A 232 -12.63 5.07 0.83
C TYR A 232 -11.59 6.07 0.31
N GLU A 233 -10.38 6.11 0.89
CA GLU A 233 -9.26 6.97 0.45
C GLU A 233 -9.63 8.45 0.30
N GLN A 234 -10.53 8.93 1.16
CA GLN A 234 -11.04 10.29 1.07
C GLN A 234 -10.02 11.31 1.58
N VAL A 235 -10.03 12.48 0.98
CA VAL A 235 -9.24 13.66 1.38
C VAL A 235 -10.16 14.83 1.68
N ASN A 236 -9.71 15.74 2.54
CA ASN A 236 -10.41 17.00 2.77
C ASN A 236 -9.79 18.10 1.89
N LEU A 237 -10.62 18.82 1.13
CA LEU A 237 -10.17 19.87 0.23
C LEU A 237 -10.50 21.24 0.81
N LYS A 238 -9.49 22.10 0.94
CA LYS A 238 -9.67 23.50 1.34
C LYS A 238 -9.15 24.42 0.23
N CYS A 239 -10.03 25.27 -0.25
CA CYS A 239 -9.74 26.29 -1.26
C CYS A 239 -10.72 27.45 -1.08
N ASP A 240 -10.31 28.63 -1.52
CA ASP A 240 -11.07 29.86 -1.38
C ASP A 240 -11.35 30.52 -2.74
N GLY A 241 -12.21 31.54 -2.73
CA GLY A 241 -12.49 32.38 -3.89
C GLY A 241 -13.11 31.65 -5.09
N GLU A 242 -12.71 32.06 -6.30
CA GLU A 242 -13.27 31.56 -7.56
C GLU A 242 -12.98 30.07 -7.78
N LEU A 243 -11.84 29.58 -7.31
CA LEU A 243 -11.42 28.19 -7.45
C LEU A 243 -12.38 27.24 -6.71
N LYS A 244 -12.80 27.62 -5.50
CA LYS A 244 -13.82 26.89 -4.73
C LYS A 244 -15.12 26.76 -5.51
N ASN A 245 -15.58 27.86 -6.12
CA ASN A 245 -16.82 27.86 -6.90
C ASN A 245 -16.74 26.93 -8.12
N LYS A 246 -15.59 26.94 -8.82
CA LYS A 246 -15.33 26.04 -9.96
C LYS A 246 -15.32 24.57 -9.52
N LEU A 247 -14.63 24.24 -8.43
CA LEU A 247 -14.55 22.88 -7.89
C LEU A 247 -15.92 22.35 -7.45
N VAL A 248 -16.69 23.14 -6.69
CA VAL A 248 -18.04 22.76 -6.25
C VAL A 248 -18.96 22.49 -7.44
N LYS A 249 -18.88 23.33 -8.49
CA LYS A 249 -19.63 23.11 -9.72
C LYS A 249 -19.24 21.80 -10.40
N PHE A 250 -17.94 21.53 -10.52
CA PHE A 250 -17.42 20.30 -11.14
C PHE A 250 -17.84 19.03 -10.37
N MET A 251 -17.75 19.06 -9.03
CA MET A 251 -18.13 17.93 -8.17
C MET A 251 -19.62 17.60 -8.31
N ARG A 252 -20.50 18.61 -8.37
CA ARG A 252 -21.94 18.41 -8.58
C ARG A 252 -22.25 17.73 -9.92
N ILE A 253 -21.56 18.14 -10.99
CA ILE A 253 -21.74 17.54 -12.33
C ILE A 253 -21.27 16.09 -12.33
N SER A 254 -20.15 15.80 -11.63
CA SER A 254 -19.56 14.46 -11.58
C SER A 254 -20.45 13.46 -10.82
N GLN A 255 -21.10 13.90 -9.74
CA GLN A 255 -22.04 13.07 -8.97
C GLN A 255 -23.33 12.74 -9.75
N GLN A 256 -23.76 13.60 -10.67
CA GLN A 256 -24.92 13.35 -11.52
C GLN A 256 -24.67 12.34 -12.65
N ARG A 257 -23.40 12.03 -12.96
CA ARG A 257 -23.00 11.09 -14.01
C ARG A 257 -22.76 9.66 -13.50
N GLN A 258 -22.86 9.41 -12.20
CA GLN A 258 -22.72 8.08 -11.59
C GLN A 258 -24.06 7.35 -11.40
N VAL A 259 -25.09 7.69 -12.19
CA VAL A 259 -26.38 6.98 -12.25
C VAL A 259 -26.44 6.12 -13.50
#